data_AF-A0A645E0E9-F1
#
_entry.id   AF-A0A645E0E9-F1
#
_cell.length_a   1.000
_cell.length_b   1.000
_cell.length_c   1.000
_cell.angle_alpha   90.00
_cell.angle_beta   90.00
_cell.angle_gamma   90.00
#
_symmetry.space_group_name_H-M   'P 1'
#
loop_
_entity.id
_entity.type
_entity.pdbx_description
1 polymer ?
#
loop_
_entity_poly.entity_id
_entity_poly.type
_entity_poly.pdbx_seq_one_letter_code
_entity_poly.pdbx_strand_id
1 'polypeptide(L)'
;MAFDVKNIPYFLGIPLKEENLNYNSLRDILKNKISQYEMTEEIYLSSMMADDFLCSVMQMEAPEPLMVLDIIICDRDKIPLGWNKIYIKWNESEIRGVSV
;
A
#
# COMPACT_ATOMS: atom_id res chain seq x y z
N MET A 1 6.47 -9.84 -9.36
CA MET A 1 6.03 -10.28 -8.02
C MET A 1 6.23 -9.11 -7.05
N ALA A 2 5.18 -8.73 -6.32
CA ALA A 2 5.21 -7.59 -5.39
C ALA A 2 4.94 -8.06 -3.96
N PHE A 3 5.48 -7.33 -2.99
CA PHE A 3 5.23 -7.53 -1.56
C PHE A 3 4.48 -6.31 -1.02
N ASP A 4 3.35 -6.53 -0.34
CA ASP A 4 2.47 -5.47 0.14
C ASP A 4 2.40 -5.48 1.68
N VAL A 5 2.36 -4.28 2.26
CA VAL A 5 2.24 -4.06 3.70
C VAL A 5 1.12 -3.06 3.93
N LYS A 6 -0.02 -3.55 4.45
CA LYS A 6 -1.18 -2.73 4.79
C LYS A 6 -1.19 -2.43 6.29
N ASN A 7 -1.23 -1.15 6.63
CA ASN A 7 -1.40 -0.64 7.99
C ASN A 7 -2.73 0.09 8.09
N ILE A 8 -3.58 -0.37 9.03
CA ILE A 8 -4.87 0.25 9.33
C ILE A 8 -4.86 0.60 10.82
N PRO A 9 -5.06 1.87 11.19
CA PRO A 9 -5.21 2.24 12.60
C PRO A 9 -6.36 1.46 13.23
N TYR A 10 -6.14 0.94 14.43
CA TYR A 10 -7.21 0.29 15.17
C TYR A 10 -8.26 1.33 15.58
N PHE A 11 -9.49 1.15 15.10
CA PHE A 11 -10.62 1.99 15.47
C PHE A 11 -11.50 1.23 16.45
N LEU A 12 -11.71 1.81 17.63
CA LEU A 12 -12.62 1.25 18.64
C LEU A 12 -14.00 1.02 18.02
N GLY A 13 -14.53 -0.21 18.17
CA GLY A 13 -15.86 -0.59 17.69
C GLY A 13 -15.91 -1.18 16.27
N ILE A 14 -14.77 -1.42 15.60
CA ILE A 14 -14.73 -2.04 14.27
C ILE A 14 -14.15 -3.46 14.37
N PRO A 15 -14.93 -4.52 14.09
CA PRO A 15 -14.39 -5.87 13.98
C PRO A 15 -13.60 -6.01 12.67
N LEU A 16 -12.29 -5.79 12.72
CA LEU A 16 -11.38 -6.15 11.64
C LEU A 16 -11.18 -7.67 11.66
N LYS A 17 -11.88 -8.39 10.78
CA LYS A 17 -11.61 -9.81 10.54
C LYS A 17 -10.45 -9.97 9.56
N GLU A 18 -9.55 -10.93 9.79
CA GLU A 18 -8.39 -11.20 8.93
C GLU A 18 -8.79 -11.48 7.46
N GLU A 19 -9.96 -12.08 7.26
CA GLU A 19 -10.58 -12.36 5.95
C GLU A 19 -10.67 -11.10 5.07
N ASN A 20 -10.89 -9.93 5.70
CA ASN A 20 -11.05 -8.66 5.00
C ASN A 20 -9.71 -8.08 4.50
N LEU A 21 -8.57 -8.54 5.03
CA LEU A 21 -7.24 -8.00 4.70
C LEU A 21 -6.67 -8.59 3.40
N ASN A 22 -7.01 -9.84 3.11
CA ASN A 22 -6.39 -10.63 2.05
C ASN A 22 -6.88 -10.31 0.63
N TYR A 23 -8.12 -9.83 0.47
CA TYR A 23 -8.74 -9.67 -0.85
C TYR A 23 -9.26 -8.26 -1.17
N ASN A 24 -9.35 -7.39 -0.17
CA ASN A 24 -9.89 -6.04 -0.35
C ASN A 24 -8.77 -5.01 -0.47
N SER A 25 -9.00 -3.99 -1.32
CA SER A 25 -8.16 -2.80 -1.31
C SER A 25 -8.30 -2.10 0.04
N LEU A 26 -7.28 -1.31 0.43
CA LEU A 26 -7.34 -0.54 1.68
C LEU A 26 -8.57 0.36 1.73
N ARG A 27 -8.94 0.93 0.59
CA ARG A 27 -10.13 1.77 0.41
C ARG A 27 -11.41 0.97 0.63
N ASP A 28 -11.47 -0.27 0.18
CA ASP A 28 -12.63 -1.15 0.40
C ASP A 28 -12.81 -1.53 1.86
N ILE A 29 -11.71 -1.72 2.60
CA ILE A 29 -11.77 -1.97 4.04
C ILE A 29 -12.32 -0.74 4.78
N LEU A 30 -11.95 0.47 4.33
CA LEU A 30 -12.33 1.73 4.98
C LEU A 30 -13.73 2.24 4.63
N LYS A 31 -14.32 1.81 3.50
CA LYS A 31 -15.68 2.17 3.04
C LYS A 31 -16.78 1.92 4.06
N ASN A 32 -16.60 0.95 4.95
CA ASN A 32 -17.57 0.63 6.00
C ASN A 32 -17.60 1.66 7.14
N LYS A 33 -16.61 2.56 7.21
CA LYS A 33 -16.45 3.54 8.30
C LYS A 33 -16.69 4.97 7.83
N ILE A 34 -16.14 5.33 6.68
CA ILE A 34 -16.15 6.69 6.15
C ILE A 34 -16.64 6.64 4.72
N SER A 35 -17.45 7.63 4.35
CA SER A 35 -17.95 7.76 2.99
C SER A 35 -16.78 7.82 2.00
N GLN A 36 -16.89 7.16 0.85
CA GLN A 36 -15.85 7.25 -0.19
C GLN A 36 -15.58 8.69 -0.62
N TYR A 37 -16.60 9.53 -0.54
CA TYR A 37 -16.55 10.96 -0.87
C TYR A 37 -15.85 11.83 0.20
N GLU A 38 -15.44 11.22 1.31
CA GLU A 38 -14.69 11.84 2.39
C GLU A 38 -13.24 11.39 2.42
N MET A 39 -12.85 10.43 1.56
CA MET A 39 -11.50 9.90 1.49
C MET A 39 -10.68 10.53 0.36
N THR A 40 -9.52 11.05 0.70
CA THR A 40 -8.46 11.41 -0.26
C THR A 40 -7.41 10.30 -0.31
N GLU A 41 -6.72 10.20 -1.45
CA GLU A 41 -5.66 9.22 -1.67
C GLU A 41 -4.42 9.96 -2.16
N GLU A 42 -3.33 9.81 -1.43
CA GLU A 42 -2.01 10.36 -1.79
C GLU A 42 -1.10 9.19 -2.18
N ILE A 43 -0.47 9.29 -3.35
CA ILE A 43 0.42 8.27 -3.88
C ILE A 43 1.83 8.86 -3.98
N TYR A 44 2.76 8.23 -3.30
CA TYR A 44 4.18 8.55 -3.38
C TYR A 44 4.92 7.39 -4.03
N LEU A 45 5.70 7.73 -5.05
CA LEU A 45 6.56 6.80 -5.74
C LEU A 45 8.01 7.09 -5.37
N SER A 46 8.74 6.06 -4.99
CA SER A 46 10.17 6.15 -4.69
C SER A 46 10.90 4.88 -5.12
N SER A 47 12.20 4.85 -4.90
CA SER A 47 13.01 3.65 -5.05
C SER A 47 13.91 3.45 -3.84
N MET A 48 14.24 2.20 -3.55
CA MET A 48 15.20 1.84 -2.51
C MET A 48 15.92 0.54 -2.88
N MET A 49 17.04 0.25 -2.23
CA MET A 49 17.64 -1.08 -2.27
C MET A 49 16.90 -2.02 -1.31
N ALA A 50 16.68 -3.26 -1.73
CA ALA A 50 16.16 -4.30 -0.85
C ALA A 50 17.12 -4.54 0.33
N ASP A 51 16.59 -4.61 1.54
CA ASP A 51 17.31 -5.08 2.72
C ASP A 51 17.20 -6.61 2.86
N ASP A 52 17.84 -7.18 3.88
CA ASP A 52 17.85 -8.63 4.11
C ASP A 52 16.44 -9.21 4.28
N PHE A 53 15.54 -8.45 4.91
CA PHE A 53 14.15 -8.87 5.10
C PHE A 53 13.42 -8.95 3.75
N LEU A 54 13.50 -7.90 2.94
CA LEU A 54 12.89 -7.84 1.62
C LEU A 54 13.47 -8.90 0.68
N CYS A 55 14.79 -9.13 0.72
CA CYS A 55 15.41 -10.20 -0.06
C CYS A 55 14.85 -11.57 0.31
N SER A 56 14.66 -11.84 1.61
CA SER A 56 14.08 -13.10 2.08
C SER A 56 12.62 -13.28 1.64
N VAL A 57 11.75 -12.28 1.86
CA VAL A 57 10.31 -12.43 1.57
C VAL A 57 10.00 -12.37 0.08
N MET A 58 10.82 -11.66 -0.70
CA MET A 58 10.67 -11.52 -2.16
C MET A 58 11.52 -12.54 -2.95
N GLN A 59 12.19 -13.47 -2.26
CA GLN A 59 13.02 -14.54 -2.85
C GLN A 59 14.05 -13.96 -3.83
N MET A 60 14.89 -13.06 -3.34
CA MET A 60 15.96 -12.41 -4.10
C MET A 60 17.30 -13.02 -3.73
N GLU A 61 18.14 -13.31 -4.72
CA GLU A 61 19.47 -13.90 -4.48
C GLU A 61 20.48 -12.87 -3.95
N ALA A 62 20.27 -11.59 -4.27
CA ALA A 62 21.06 -10.48 -3.80
C ALA A 62 20.18 -9.22 -3.66
N PRO A 63 20.64 -8.19 -2.92
CA PRO A 63 19.98 -6.89 -2.89
C PRO A 63 19.87 -6.27 -4.30
N GLU A 64 18.65 -5.99 -4.73
CA GLU A 64 18.35 -5.28 -5.97
C GLU A 64 17.52 -4.03 -5.68
N PRO A 65 17.51 -3.03 -6.58
CA PRO A 65 16.60 -1.90 -6.45
C PRO A 65 15.14 -2.35 -6.55
N LEU A 66 14.29 -1.72 -5.75
CA LEU A 66 12.85 -1.92 -5.75
C LEU A 66 12.19 -0.58 -6.06
N MET A 67 11.12 -0.64 -6.85
CA MET A 67 10.13 0.44 -6.92
C MET A 67 9.24 0.35 -5.68
N VAL A 68 9.04 1.47 -5.01
CA VAL A 68 8.23 1.56 -3.80
C VAL A 68 7.07 2.50 -4.03
N LEU A 69 5.87 1.99 -3.77
CA LEU A 69 4.64 2.76 -3.84
C LEU A 69 4.05 2.88 -2.44
N ASP A 70 3.97 4.10 -1.93
CA ASP A 70 3.28 4.44 -0.69
C ASP A 70 1.93 5.06 -1.03
N ILE A 71 0.86 4.39 -0.65
CA ILE A 71 -0.52 4.85 -0.82
C ILE A 71 -1.07 5.19 0.55
N ILE A 72 -1.34 6.45 0.80
CA ILE A 72 -1.91 6.94 2.06
C ILE A 72 -3.35 7.35 1.79
N ILE A 73 -4.28 6.80 2.57
CA ILE A 73 -5.69 7.16 2.52
C ILE A 73 -5.98 8.03 3.73
N CYS A 74 -6.51 9.23 3.50
CA CYS A 74 -6.82 10.20 4.52
C CYS A 74 -8.30 10.59 4.49
N ASP A 75 -8.82 11.12 5.59
CA ASP A 75 -10.10 11.84 5.59
C ASP A 75 -9.95 13.29 5.09
N ARG A 76 -11.05 14.06 5.12
CA ARG A 76 -11.09 15.48 4.72
C ARG A 76 -10.16 16.39 5.53
N ASP A 77 -9.86 16.02 6.76
CA ASP A 77 -8.99 16.77 7.68
C ASP A 77 -7.53 16.32 7.58
N LYS A 78 -7.20 15.48 6.59
CA LYS A 78 -5.89 14.85 6.36
C LYS A 78 -5.45 13.90 7.48
N ILE A 79 -6.39 13.34 8.23
CA ILE A 79 -6.07 12.31 9.22
C ILE A 79 -5.87 10.98 8.48
N PRO A 80 -4.74 10.27 8.67
CA PRO A 80 -4.48 9.01 8.00
C PRO A 80 -5.44 7.92 8.48
N LEU A 81 -6.20 7.38 7.55
CA LEU A 81 -7.14 6.28 7.75
C LEU A 81 -6.53 4.92 7.38
N GLY A 82 -5.49 4.92 6.54
CA GLY A 82 -4.75 3.73 6.19
C GLY A 82 -3.50 4.07 5.40
N TRP A 83 -2.53 3.16 5.45
CA TRP A 83 -1.33 3.23 4.64
C TRP A 83 -1.04 1.87 4.03
N ASN A 84 -0.81 1.84 2.71
CA ASN A 84 -0.34 0.67 2.01
C ASN A 84 1.02 0.96 1.38
N LYS A 85 2.02 0.14 1.71
CA LYS A 85 3.34 0.22 1.12
C LYS A 85 3.60 -1.02 0.28
N ILE A 86 3.89 -0.80 -1.00
CA ILE A 86 4.08 -1.87 -1.99
C ILE A 86 5.51 -1.82 -2.51
N TYR A 87 6.19 -2.96 -2.45
CA TYR A 87 7.53 -3.18 -2.96
C TYR A 87 7.46 -4.01 -4.24
N ILE A 88 8.03 -3.52 -5.33
CA ILE A 88 7.98 -4.15 -6.65
C ILE A 88 9.41 -4.29 -7.17
N LYS A 89 9.78 -5.48 -7.65
CA LYS A 89 11.10 -5.68 -8.28
C LYS A 89 11.23 -4.77 -9.49
N TRP A 90 12.37 -4.08 -9.62
CA TRP A 90 12.57 -3.07 -10.67
C TRP A 90 12.34 -3.63 -12.08
N ASN A 91 12.79 -4.87 -12.33
CA ASN A 91 12.70 -5.57 -13.62
C ASN A 91 11.27 -6.04 -13.95
N GLU A 92 10.34 -5.92 -13.01
CA GLU A 92 8.92 -6.26 -13.18
C GLU A 92 8.02 -5.01 -13.06
N SER A 93 8.60 -3.81 -13.06
CA SER A 93 7.89 -2.55 -12.87
C SER A 93 8.07 -1.61 -14.06
N GLU A 94 7.00 -0.90 -14.44
CA GLU A 94 7.02 0.09 -15.52
C GLU A 94 6.01 1.21 -15.23
N ILE A 95 6.38 2.46 -15.52
CA ILE A 95 5.46 3.61 -15.44
C ILE A 95 5.21 4.10 -16.85
N ARG A 96 3.93 4.11 -17.26
CA ARG A 96 3.51 4.56 -18.59
C ARG A 96 2.71 5.85 -18.47
N GLY A 97 3.25 6.92 -19.05
CA GLY A 97 2.49 8.14 -19.29
C GLY A 97 1.75 8.04 -20.63
N VAL A 98 0.43 8.26 -20.63
CA VAL A 98 -0.37 8.39 -21.85
C VAL A 98 -0.89 9.82 -21.89
N SER A 99 -0.52 10.57 -22.93
CA SER A 99 -1.08 11.89 -23.20
C SER A 99 -2.27 11.75 -24.15
N VAL A 100 -3.38 12.42 -23.82
CA VAL A 100 -4.58 12.54 -24.66
C VAL A 100 -4.60 13.90 -25.33
#